data_AF-A0A3E0PX00-F1
#
_entry.id   AF-A0A3E0PX00-F1
#
_cell.length_a   1.000
_cell.length_b   1.000
_cell.length_c   1.000
_cell.angle_alpha   90.00
_cell.angle_beta   90.00
_cell.angle_gamma   90.00
#
_symmetry.space_group_name_H-M   'P 1'
#
loop_
_entity.id
_entity.type
_entity.pdbx_description
1 polymer ?
#
loop_
_entity_poly.entity_id
_entity_poly.type
_entity_poly.pdbx_seq_one_letter_code
_entity_poly.pdbx_strand_id
1 'polypeptide(L)'
;MCQRHGCRKTEHWHNLCRKHAGYFRMWEEGRGPGQQVGQPPGWLRRAWNFCRAVVRHVRNWAQYASRRVYRERLAICRACPSLDPERMVCREKTCGCYVERKARWASEECPLGKWRAAGSLDRGPSQQQPGDEPGESTSQLRTLHPQPTTND
;
A
#
# COMPACT_ATOMS: atom_id res chain seq x y z
N MET A 1 -4.47 17.96 29.43
CA MET A 1 -4.77 16.64 28.83
C MET A 1 -6.10 16.18 29.39
N CYS A 2 -7.03 15.68 28.58
CA CYS A 2 -8.33 15.23 29.05
C CYS A 2 -8.17 13.85 29.69
N GLN A 3 -8.21 13.77 31.03
CA GLN A 3 -7.99 12.52 31.78
C GLN A 3 -8.94 11.40 31.35
N ARG A 4 -10.22 11.73 31.11
CA ARG A 4 -11.25 10.77 30.69
C ARG A 4 -10.98 10.10 29.34
N HIS A 5 -10.48 10.86 28.37
CA HIS A 5 -10.37 10.42 26.98
C HIS A 5 -8.92 10.19 26.52
N GLY A 6 -7.94 10.36 27.41
CA GLY A 6 -6.52 10.12 27.14
C GLY A 6 -5.91 11.01 26.05
N CYS A 7 -6.55 12.11 25.65
CA CYS A 7 -6.12 12.93 24.52
C CYS A 7 -5.87 14.41 24.89
N ARG A 8 -4.99 15.07 24.11
CA ARG A 8 -4.82 16.53 24.20
C ARG A 8 -5.99 17.23 23.53
N LYS A 9 -6.73 18.03 24.31
CA LYS A 9 -7.82 18.90 23.87
C LYS A 9 -7.42 20.35 24.12
N THR A 10 -7.80 21.26 23.22
CA THR A 10 -7.75 22.71 23.48
C THR A 10 -8.86 23.09 24.47
N GLU A 11 -8.84 24.30 25.02
CA GLU A 11 -9.88 24.77 25.94
C GLU A 11 -11.28 24.70 25.32
N HIS A 12 -11.41 25.12 24.07
CA HIS A 12 -12.67 25.00 23.31
C HIS A 12 -13.17 23.55 23.26
N TRP A 13 -12.29 22.58 22.98
CA TRP A 13 -12.65 21.16 22.98
C TRP A 13 -12.95 20.59 24.37
N HIS A 14 -12.33 21.11 25.42
CA HIS A 14 -12.72 20.79 26.80
C HIS A 14 -14.13 21.30 27.12
N ASN A 15 -14.48 22.51 26.68
CA ASN A 15 -15.82 23.07 26.87
C ASN A 15 -16.90 22.28 26.13
N LEU A 16 -16.68 21.93 24.86
CA LEU A 16 -17.62 21.08 24.11
C LEU A 16 -17.79 19.70 24.73
N CYS A 17 -16.70 19.08 25.16
CA CYS A 17 -16.73 17.78 25.84
C CYS A 17 -17.55 17.82 27.14
N ARG A 18 -17.54 18.93 27.88
CA ARG A 18 -18.29 19.07 29.14
C ARG A 18 -19.77 19.43 28.91
N LYS A 19 -20.04 20.31 27.94
CA LYS A 19 -21.34 20.97 27.82
C LYS A 19 -22.24 20.41 26.72
N HIS A 20 -21.70 19.70 25.74
CA HIS A 20 -22.48 19.20 24.60
C HIS A 20 -22.47 17.68 24.52
N ALA A 21 -23.62 17.06 24.76
CA ALA A 21 -23.79 15.60 24.75
C ALA A 21 -23.40 14.93 23.42
N GLY A 22 -23.67 15.57 22.28
CA GLY A 22 -23.30 15.03 20.97
C GLY A 22 -21.79 14.97 20.76
N TYR A 23 -21.08 16.05 21.14
CA TYR A 23 -19.63 16.08 21.13
C TYR A 23 -19.06 15.08 22.13
N PHE A 24 -19.57 15.07 23.36
CA PHE A 24 -19.20 14.09 24.38
C PHE A 24 -19.29 12.65 23.86
N ARG A 25 -20.43 12.26 23.26
CA ARG A 25 -20.63 10.92 22.68
C ARG A 25 -19.63 10.61 21.55
N MET A 26 -19.38 11.57 20.67
CA MET A 26 -18.36 11.43 19.63
C MET A 26 -16.96 11.11 20.20
N TRP A 27 -16.57 11.72 21.32
CA TRP A 27 -15.29 11.46 21.98
C TRP A 27 -15.28 10.12 22.74
N GLU A 28 -16.39 9.67 23.35
CA GLU A 28 -16.48 8.32 23.94
C GLU A 28 -16.35 7.24 22.85
N GLU A 29 -16.83 7.50 21.64
CA GLU A 29 -16.69 6.62 20.48
C GLU A 29 -15.32 6.73 19.77
N GLY A 30 -14.38 7.50 20.32
CA GLY A 30 -13.01 7.64 19.79
C GLY A 30 -12.89 8.45 18.48
N ARG A 31 -13.97 9.13 18.05
CA ARG A 31 -13.99 9.89 16.79
C ARG A 31 -13.68 11.37 16.97
N GLY A 32 -13.38 11.82 18.19
CA GLY A 32 -13.16 13.22 18.48
C GLY A 32 -11.77 13.74 18.05
N PRO A 33 -11.64 15.05 17.76
CA PRO A 33 -10.35 15.71 17.59
C PRO A 33 -9.34 15.32 18.69
N GLY A 34 -8.13 14.94 18.27
CA GLY A 34 -7.08 14.47 19.17
C GLY A 34 -7.13 12.98 19.53
N GLN A 35 -8.19 12.22 19.16
CA GLN A 35 -8.33 10.77 19.40
C GLN A 35 -8.17 9.91 18.14
N GLN A 36 -7.63 10.44 17.05
CA GLN A 36 -7.52 9.78 15.73
C GLN A 36 -6.61 8.53 15.69
N VAL A 37 -6.64 7.69 16.72
CA VAL A 37 -6.18 6.30 16.71
C VAL A 37 -7.13 5.57 15.78
N GLY A 38 -6.66 5.19 14.59
CA GLY A 38 -7.45 4.38 13.65
C GLY A 38 -8.22 5.14 12.56
N GLN A 39 -8.05 6.46 12.39
CA GLN A 39 -8.49 7.13 11.16
C GLN A 39 -7.30 7.46 10.27
N PRO A 40 -7.34 7.11 8.97
CA PRO A 40 -6.26 7.44 8.07
C PRO A 40 -6.14 8.97 7.91
N PRO A 41 -4.97 9.48 7.47
CA PRO A 41 -4.79 10.90 7.25
C PRO A 41 -5.78 11.42 6.19
N GLY A 42 -6.18 12.68 6.33
CA GLY A 42 -7.04 13.36 5.38
C GLY A 42 -6.43 13.44 3.97
N TRP A 43 -7.26 13.77 2.99
CA TRP A 43 -6.91 13.75 1.56
C TRP A 43 -5.69 14.62 1.21
N LEU A 44 -5.59 15.85 1.73
CA LEU A 44 -4.43 16.74 1.52
C LEU A 44 -3.13 16.08 1.95
N ARG A 45 -3.13 15.49 3.14
CA ARG A 45 -1.95 14.82 3.70
C ARG A 45 -1.62 13.55 2.92
N ARG A 46 -2.62 12.80 2.43
CA ARG A 46 -2.41 11.65 1.55
C ARG A 46 -1.79 12.06 0.22
N ALA A 47 -2.26 13.13 -0.41
CA ALA A 47 -1.69 13.66 -1.65
C ALA A 47 -0.21 14.05 -1.43
N TRP A 48 0.09 14.78 -0.36
CA TRP A 48 1.47 15.11 0.02
C TRP A 48 2.35 13.87 0.23
N ASN A 49 1.87 12.89 1.00
CA ASN A 49 2.59 11.64 1.23
C ASN A 49 2.83 10.89 -0.09
N PHE A 50 1.86 10.89 -1.01
CA PHE A 50 1.98 10.28 -2.32
C PHE A 50 2.99 11.00 -3.20
N CYS A 51 2.98 12.34 -3.31
CA CYS A 51 3.98 13.09 -4.07
C CYS A 51 5.40 12.78 -3.57
N ARG A 52 5.61 12.75 -2.25
CA ARG A 52 6.90 12.35 -1.67
C ARG A 52 7.28 10.90 -1.97
N ALA A 53 6.31 9.99 -2.05
CA ALA A 53 6.55 8.61 -2.46
C ALA A 53 6.92 8.53 -3.94
N VAL A 54 6.23 9.25 -4.82
CA VAL A 54 6.54 9.33 -6.26
C VAL A 54 7.96 9.81 -6.47
N VAL A 55 8.37 10.89 -5.80
CA VAL A 55 9.76 11.39 -5.89
C VAL A 55 10.78 10.33 -5.50
N ARG A 56 10.55 9.58 -4.42
CA ARG A 56 11.45 8.48 -4.00
C ARG A 56 11.46 7.32 -4.99
N HIS A 57 10.31 6.97 -5.54
CA HIS A 57 10.18 5.89 -6.51
C HIS A 57 10.89 6.21 -7.81
N VAL A 58 10.70 7.42 -8.33
CA VAL A 58 11.41 7.91 -9.53
C VAL A 58 12.91 7.99 -9.28
N ARG A 59 13.35 8.51 -8.12
CA ARG A 59 14.77 8.50 -7.72
C ARG A 59 15.36 7.09 -7.61
N ASN A 60 14.52 6.08 -7.43
CA ASN A 60 14.90 4.67 -7.44
C ASN A 60 14.55 3.98 -8.77
N TRP A 61 14.52 4.72 -9.88
CA TRP A 61 14.30 4.18 -11.23
C TRP A 61 12.96 3.45 -11.40
N ALA A 62 11.93 3.87 -10.68
CA ALA A 62 10.62 3.23 -10.67
C ALA A 62 10.66 1.72 -10.38
N GLN A 63 11.69 1.24 -9.67
CA GLN A 63 11.84 -0.19 -9.39
C GLN A 63 10.74 -0.72 -8.47
N TYR A 64 10.27 -1.92 -8.79
CA TYR A 64 9.40 -2.70 -7.95
C TYR A 64 10.18 -3.57 -6.97
N ALA A 65 9.60 -3.79 -5.80
CA ALA A 65 10.07 -4.79 -4.87
C ALA A 65 9.90 -6.18 -5.49
N SER A 66 10.83 -7.09 -5.19
CA SER A 66 10.69 -8.49 -5.61
C SER A 66 9.39 -9.09 -5.08
N ARG A 67 8.87 -10.13 -5.77
CA ARG A 67 7.61 -10.80 -5.36
C ARG A 67 7.67 -11.29 -3.91
N ARG A 68 8.84 -11.76 -3.46
CA ARG A 68 9.11 -12.18 -2.08
C ARG A 68 8.91 -11.01 -1.10
N VAL A 69 9.64 -9.92 -1.33
CA VAL A 69 9.57 -8.70 -0.48
C VAL A 69 8.16 -8.11 -0.48
N TYR A 70 7.49 -8.06 -1.63
CA TYR A 70 6.11 -7.59 -1.72
C TYR A 70 5.15 -8.42 -0.86
N ARG A 71 5.20 -9.76 -0.96
CA ARG A 71 4.37 -10.68 -0.16
C ARG A 71 4.64 -10.54 1.34
N GLU A 72 5.91 -10.42 1.71
CA GLU A 72 6.32 -10.22 3.09
C GLU A 72 5.78 -8.90 3.66
N ARG A 73 5.95 -7.79 2.93
CA ARG A 73 5.39 -6.48 3.30
C ARG A 73 3.87 -6.54 3.48
N LEU A 74 3.16 -7.26 2.61
CA LEU A 74 1.72 -7.48 2.74
C LEU A 74 1.37 -8.31 3.98
N ALA A 75 2.10 -9.40 4.26
CA ALA A 75 1.89 -10.22 5.43
C ALA A 75 2.06 -9.42 6.73
N ILE A 76 3.13 -8.62 6.81
CA ILE A 76 3.38 -7.69 7.93
C ILE A 76 2.23 -6.70 8.10
N CYS A 77 1.71 -6.16 7.00
CA CYS A 77 0.58 -5.23 7.06
C CYS A 77 -0.72 -5.91 7.45
N ARG A 78 -1.01 -7.13 6.99
CA ARG A 78 -2.19 -7.90 7.39
C ARG A 78 -2.23 -8.19 8.89
N ALA A 79 -1.08 -8.39 9.50
CA ALA A 79 -0.94 -8.55 10.95
C ALA A 79 -0.87 -7.21 11.72
N CYS A 80 -0.90 -6.06 11.04
CA CYS A 80 -0.71 -4.75 11.67
C CYS A 80 -2.05 -4.22 12.25
N PRO A 81 -2.11 -3.83 13.53
CA PRO A 81 -3.32 -3.25 14.14
C PRO A 81 -3.82 -1.98 13.44
N SER A 82 -2.93 -1.27 12.76
CA SER A 82 -3.24 -0.03 12.06
C SER A 82 -3.75 -0.26 10.63
N LEU A 83 -3.91 -1.49 10.17
CA LEU A 83 -4.50 -1.77 8.86
C LEU A 83 -6.03 -1.68 8.94
N ASP A 84 -6.62 -1.02 7.95
CA ASP A 84 -8.01 -1.21 7.57
C ASP A 84 -8.08 -2.41 6.60
N PRO A 85 -8.54 -3.60 7.04
CA PRO A 85 -8.50 -4.80 6.22
C PRO A 85 -9.52 -4.76 5.07
N GLU A 86 -10.64 -4.06 5.25
CA GLU A 86 -11.68 -3.94 4.24
C GLU A 86 -11.21 -3.06 3.06
N ARG A 87 -10.48 -1.97 3.37
CA ARG A 87 -10.04 -0.99 2.37
C ARG A 87 -8.59 -1.17 1.94
N MET A 88 -7.86 -2.07 2.57
CA MET A 88 -6.40 -2.24 2.42
C MET A 88 -5.62 -0.92 2.58
N VAL A 89 -6.05 -0.09 3.55
CA VAL A 89 -5.50 1.23 3.84
C VAL A 89 -4.85 1.24 5.20
N CYS A 90 -3.63 1.76 5.30
CA CYS A 90 -3.01 2.00 6.61
C CYS A 90 -3.63 3.23 7.28
N ARG A 91 -4.15 3.08 8.50
CA ARG A 91 -4.74 4.13 9.33
C ARG A 91 -3.69 4.98 10.06
N GLU A 92 -2.40 4.64 9.96
CA GLU A 92 -1.33 5.47 10.50
C GLU A 92 -1.23 6.80 9.77
N LYS A 93 -1.22 7.92 10.51
CA LYS A 93 -1.19 9.27 9.94
C LYS A 93 0.07 9.55 9.12
N THR A 94 1.19 8.96 9.51
CA THR A 94 2.47 9.08 8.81
C THR A 94 2.55 8.17 7.58
N CYS A 95 1.64 7.20 7.45
CA CYS A 95 1.50 6.34 6.29
C CYS A 95 0.30 6.75 5.43
N GLY A 96 -0.91 6.33 5.80
CA GLY A 96 -2.15 6.65 5.11
C GLY A 96 -2.35 6.01 3.74
N CYS A 97 -1.41 5.19 3.28
CA CYS A 97 -1.38 4.68 1.92
C CYS A 97 -2.27 3.45 1.74
N TYR A 98 -2.67 3.22 0.48
CA TYR A 98 -3.10 1.90 0.01
C TYR A 98 -1.90 0.95 0.04
N VAL A 99 -1.98 -0.05 0.90
CA VAL A 99 -0.83 -0.90 1.24
C VAL A 99 -0.35 -1.72 0.06
N GLU A 100 -1.27 -2.24 -0.76
CA GLU A 100 -0.94 -3.03 -1.95
C GLU A 100 -0.05 -2.26 -2.95
N ARG A 101 -0.35 -0.97 -3.15
CA ARG A 101 0.44 -0.11 -4.03
C ARG A 101 1.78 0.21 -3.40
N LYS A 102 1.78 0.66 -2.15
CA LYS A 102 3.00 1.09 -1.46
C LYS A 102 4.00 -0.06 -1.29
N ALA A 103 3.52 -1.25 -0.91
CA ALA A 103 4.35 -2.42 -0.69
C ALA A 103 5.08 -2.86 -1.97
N ARG A 104 4.49 -2.59 -3.15
CA ARG A 104 5.07 -2.94 -4.46
C ARG A 104 6.27 -2.08 -4.83
N TRP A 105 6.38 -0.85 -4.35
CA TRP A 105 7.48 0.05 -4.72
C TRP A 105 8.74 -0.25 -3.89
N ALA A 106 9.87 -0.55 -4.54
CA ALA A 106 11.10 -0.96 -3.85
C ALA A 106 11.61 0.12 -2.88
N SER A 107 11.54 1.38 -3.30
CA SER A 107 11.96 2.58 -2.56
C SER A 107 11.13 2.90 -1.31
N GLU A 108 10.01 2.22 -1.14
CA GLU A 108 9.07 2.51 -0.07
C GLU A 108 9.38 1.72 1.19
N GLU A 109 9.05 2.33 2.32
CA GLU A 109 9.23 1.76 3.65
C GLU A 109 7.99 1.97 4.50
N CYS A 110 7.84 1.14 5.53
CA CYS A 110 6.87 1.39 6.58
C CYS A 110 7.40 2.51 7.49
N PRO A 111 6.68 3.63 7.68
CA PRO A 111 7.13 4.71 8.56
C PRO A 111 7.16 4.30 10.04
N LEU A 112 6.57 3.15 10.40
CA LEU A 112 6.71 2.53 11.72
C LEU A 112 7.91 1.57 11.81
N GLY A 113 8.73 1.45 10.75
CA GLY A 113 9.90 0.57 10.73
C GLY A 113 9.62 -0.92 10.53
N LYS A 114 8.35 -1.36 10.51
CA LYS A 114 7.96 -2.79 10.52
C LYS A 114 8.50 -3.63 9.35
N TRP A 115 8.80 -3.02 8.19
CA TRP A 115 9.35 -3.75 7.04
C TRP A 115 10.87 -3.99 7.12
N ARG A 116 11.60 -3.23 7.94
CA ARG A 116 13.06 -3.35 8.05
C ARG A 116 13.48 -4.53 8.93
N ALA A 117 12.65 -4.91 9.90
CA ALA A 117 12.87 -6.09 10.74
C ALA A 117 12.91 -7.41 9.96
N ALA A 118 12.36 -7.42 8.73
CA ALA A 118 12.24 -8.61 7.90
C ALA A 118 13.30 -8.67 6.77
N GLY A 119 14.06 -7.59 6.55
CA GLY A 119 14.79 -7.33 5.30
C GLY A 119 16.32 -7.41 5.33
N SER A 120 16.95 -8.06 6.32
CA SER A 120 18.43 -8.08 6.44
C SER A 120 19.17 -9.01 5.47
N LEU A 121 18.51 -9.67 4.51
CA LEU A 121 19.17 -10.67 3.63
C LEU A 121 19.12 -10.40 2.11
N ASP A 122 18.78 -9.20 1.63
CA ASP A 122 18.78 -8.99 0.16
C ASP A 122 19.37 -7.64 -0.24
N ARG A 123 20.70 -7.62 -0.38
CA ARG A 123 21.41 -6.62 -1.17
C ARG A 123 21.79 -7.31 -2.49
N GLY A 124 20.97 -7.13 -3.52
CA GLY A 124 21.24 -7.61 -4.87
C GLY A 124 20.52 -6.75 -5.92
N PRO A 125 21.21 -6.32 -7.00
CA PRO A 125 20.62 -5.46 -8.02
C PRO A 125 19.77 -6.27 -9.01
N SER A 126 18.74 -5.61 -9.55
CA SER A 126 18.08 -5.87 -10.84
C SER A 126 17.92 -7.32 -11.29
N GLN A 127 16.72 -7.88 -11.11
CA GLN A 127 16.19 -8.84 -12.08
C GLN A 127 14.91 -8.27 -12.68
N GLN A 128 15.07 -7.70 -13.87
CA GLN A 128 14.01 -7.54 -14.86
C GLN A 128 13.41 -8.93 -15.11
N GLN A 129 12.09 -9.07 -14.94
CA GLN A 129 11.39 -10.25 -15.42
C GLN A 129 11.12 -10.08 -16.92
N PRO A 130 11.54 -11.01 -17.80
CA PRO A 130 11.05 -11.07 -19.17
C PRO A 130 9.64 -11.69 -19.21
N GLY A 131 8.97 -11.47 -20.34
CA GLY A 131 7.53 -11.58 -20.56
C GLY A 131 6.87 -12.91 -20.19
N ASP A 132 5.62 -12.79 -19.75
CA ASP A 132 4.60 -13.82 -19.91
C ASP A 132 4.29 -13.94 -21.43
N GLU A 133 5.04 -14.78 -22.15
CA GLU A 133 4.69 -15.25 -23.49
C GLU A 133 3.71 -16.44 -23.35
N PRO A 134 2.46 -16.35 -23.81
CA PRO A 134 1.60 -17.52 -23.90
C PRO A 134 2.00 -18.36 -25.12
N GLY A 135 2.63 -19.50 -24.84
CA GLY A 135 2.68 -20.74 -25.62
C GLY A 135 2.39 -20.66 -27.11
N GLU A 136 3.46 -20.58 -27.89
CA GLU A 136 3.49 -20.91 -29.31
C GLU A 136 3.13 -22.40 -29.49
N SER A 137 1.91 -22.68 -29.97
CA SER A 137 1.50 -23.98 -30.49
C SER A 137 1.67 -23.99 -32.01
N THR A 138 2.91 -24.10 -32.48
CA THR A 138 3.22 -24.39 -33.88
C THR A 138 2.98 -25.89 -34.16
N SER A 139 1.73 -26.25 -34.49
CA SER A 139 1.44 -27.53 -35.13
C SER A 139 1.60 -27.38 -36.65
N GLN A 140 2.40 -28.27 -37.21
CA GLN A 140 3.01 -28.19 -38.53
C GLN A 140 2.00 -28.33 -39.69
N LEU A 141 2.25 -27.55 -40.75
CA LEU A 141 1.64 -27.62 -42.09
C LEU A 141 1.87 -28.98 -42.77
N ARG A 142 0.87 -29.49 -43.50
CA ARG A 142 1.07 -30.16 -44.80
C ARG A 142 -0.16 -29.94 -45.71
N THR A 143 -0.08 -28.92 -46.55
CA THR A 143 -0.96 -28.71 -47.70
C THR A 143 -0.49 -29.61 -48.83
N LEU A 144 -1.32 -30.59 -49.24
CA LEU A 144 -1.08 -31.38 -50.44
C LEU A 144 -1.32 -30.48 -51.67
N HIS A 145 -0.24 -30.10 -52.35
CA HIS A 145 -0.29 -29.62 -53.74
C HIS A 145 -0.44 -30.83 -54.67
N PRO A 146 -1.42 -30.88 -55.59
CA PRO A 146 -1.41 -31.84 -56.68
C PRO A 146 -0.40 -31.42 -57.77
N GLN A 147 0.38 -32.39 -58.23
CA GLN A 147 1.40 -32.26 -59.28
C GLN A 147 0.78 -32.06 -60.67
N PRO A 148 1.45 -31.35 -61.58
CA PRO A 148 1.04 -31.23 -62.98
C PRO A 148 1.35 -32.53 -63.74
N THR A 149 0.36 -33.03 -64.50
CA THR A 149 0.53 -34.12 -65.47
C THR A 149 0.98 -33.55 -66.81
N THR A 150 2.11 -34.02 -67.32
CA THR A 150 2.57 -33.84 -68.71
C THR A 150 2.49 -35.15 -69.49
N ASN A 151 2.29 -35.01 -70.81
CA ASN A 151 2.33 -35.97 -71.93
C ASN A 151 0.98 -36.67 -72.22
N ASP A 152 0.49 -36.72 -73.46
CA ASP A 152 1.13 -36.63 -74.81
C ASP A 152 0.66 -35.44 -75.66
#